data_AF-A0A9X1T6F8-F1
#
_entry.id   AF-A0A9X1T6F8-F1
#
_cell.length_a   1.000
_cell.length_b   1.000
_cell.length_c   1.000
_cell.angle_alpha   90.00
_cell.angle_beta   90.00
_cell.angle_gamma   90.00
#
_symmetry.space_group_name_H-M   'P 1'
#
loop_
_entity.id
_entity.type
_entity.pdbx_description
1 polymer ?
#
loop_
_entity_poly.entity_id
_entity_poly.type
_entity_poly.pdbx_seq_one_letter_code
_entity_poly.pdbx_strand_id
1 'polypeptide(L)'
;MRRTPTEALTDAVMQPSELLFLDYQALHVPLRLAELCRQSAARLVTESLGFVVERFVQDQKTFLGLMTCRDFSRAEALQREWLDTAVRQYSELGRAVSRLDGEASDRVAEELADAWTLPAPDEEPAAQMTPDAAPPTAAASQAG
;
A
#
# COMPACT_ATOMS: atom_id res chain seq x y z
N MET A 1 -44.99 -5.66 33.54
CA MET A 1 -44.46 -4.96 32.35
C MET A 1 -43.41 -5.85 31.71
N ARG A 2 -43.59 -6.28 30.45
CA ARG A 2 -42.58 -7.05 29.71
C ARG A 2 -41.64 -6.03 29.06
N ARG A 3 -40.37 -6.00 29.47
CA ARG A 3 -39.32 -5.23 28.78
C ARG A 3 -39.15 -5.75 27.36
N THR A 4 -38.99 -4.85 26.41
CA THR A 4 -38.70 -5.24 25.02
C THR A 4 -37.24 -5.68 24.91
N PRO A 5 -36.89 -6.59 23.99
CA PRO A 5 -35.52 -7.11 23.85
C PRO A 5 -34.47 -6.02 23.62
N THR A 6 -34.89 -4.87 23.09
CA THR A 6 -34.06 -3.71 22.82
C THR A 6 -33.75 -2.87 24.08
N GLU A 7 -34.64 -2.80 25.08
CA GLU A 7 -34.38 -2.09 26.33
C GLU A 7 -33.27 -2.75 27.16
N ALA A 8 -33.12 -4.08 27.06
CA ALA A 8 -32.06 -4.83 27.75
C ALA A 8 -30.67 -4.60 27.14
N LEU A 9 -30.58 -4.16 25.88
CA LEU A 9 -29.33 -3.85 25.19
C LEU A 9 -28.82 -2.44 25.50
N THR A 10 -29.71 -1.50 25.84
CA THR A 10 -29.34 -0.11 26.18
C THR A 10 -29.01 0.12 27.65
N ASP A 11 -29.44 -0.76 28.56
CA ASP A 11 -29.15 -0.66 30.00
C ASP A 11 -27.73 -1.16 30.38
N ALA A 12 -27.06 -1.89 29.48
CA ALA A 12 -25.68 -2.34 29.69
C ALA A 12 -24.71 -1.24 29.25
N VAL A 13 -24.20 -0.48 30.21
CA VAL A 13 -23.09 0.46 29.97
C VAL A 13 -21.90 -0.33 29.44
N MET A 14 -21.51 -0.05 28.19
CA MET A 14 -20.32 -0.66 27.59
C MET A 14 -19.08 -0.37 28.44
N GLN A 15 -18.23 -1.37 28.60
CA GLN A 15 -16.95 -1.21 29.26
C GLN A 15 -16.05 -0.29 28.42
N PRO A 16 -15.14 0.49 29.04
CA PRO A 16 -14.18 1.32 28.31
C PRO A 16 -13.37 0.54 27.26
N SER A 17 -13.05 -0.72 27.51
CA SER A 17 -12.37 -1.61 26.55
C SER A 17 -13.22 -1.91 25.32
N GLU A 18 -14.54 -2.08 25.48
CA GLU A 18 -15.47 -2.31 24.37
C GLU A 18 -15.62 -1.05 23.50
N LEU A 19 -15.65 0.14 24.14
CA LEU A 19 -15.65 1.41 23.42
C LEU A 19 -14.35 1.65 22.64
N LEU A 20 -13.19 1.35 23.25
CA LEU A 20 -11.90 1.44 22.57
C LEU A 20 -11.78 0.45 21.41
N PHE A 21 -12.29 -0.77 21.60
CA PHE A 21 -12.33 -1.77 20.54
C PHE A 21 -13.20 -1.31 19.36
N LEU A 22 -14.39 -0.75 19.65
CA LEU A 22 -15.27 -0.21 18.62
C LEU A 22 -14.65 0.99 17.90
N ASP A 23 -13.98 1.89 18.61
CA ASP A 23 -13.26 3.02 18.00
C ASP A 23 -12.14 2.55 17.08
N TYR A 24 -11.36 1.56 17.54
CA TYR A 24 -10.31 0.94 16.73
C TYR A 24 -10.86 0.29 15.46
N GLN A 25 -11.91 -0.53 15.58
CA GLN A 25 -12.51 -1.21 14.43
C GLN A 25 -13.24 -0.24 13.49
N ALA A 26 -13.91 0.79 14.02
CA ALA A 26 -14.72 1.71 13.23
C ALA A 26 -13.90 2.81 12.55
N LEU A 27 -12.77 3.23 13.14
CA LEU A 27 -11.99 4.36 12.65
C LEU A 27 -10.60 3.94 12.17
N HIS A 28 -9.83 3.25 13.00
CA HIS A 28 -8.41 2.98 12.72
C HIS A 28 -8.24 1.97 11.58
N VAL A 29 -8.99 0.87 11.59
CA VAL A 29 -8.91 -0.16 10.54
C VAL A 29 -9.30 0.42 9.16
N PRO A 30 -10.45 1.12 8.99
CA PRO A 30 -10.79 1.69 7.69
C PRO A 30 -9.80 2.75 7.19
N LEU A 31 -9.26 3.61 8.08
CA LEU A 31 -8.25 4.60 7.70
C LEU A 31 -6.96 3.93 7.23
N ARG A 32 -6.52 2.87 7.91
CA ARG A 32 -5.33 2.11 7.52
C ARG A 32 -5.51 1.44 6.16
N LEU A 33 -6.65 0.81 5.93
CA LEU A 33 -7.00 0.23 4.63
C LEU A 33 -7.04 1.28 3.51
N ALA A 34 -7.66 2.44 3.76
CA ALA A 34 -7.71 3.52 2.80
C ALA A 34 -6.30 4.00 2.40
N GLU A 35 -5.38 4.08 3.37
CA GLU A 35 -3.98 4.46 3.12
C GLU A 35 -3.24 3.40 2.29
N LEU A 36 -3.41 2.11 2.59
CA LEU A 36 -2.80 1.01 1.81
C LEU A 36 -3.32 0.99 0.36
N CYS A 37 -4.63 1.19 0.18
CA CYS A 37 -5.24 1.32 -1.14
C CYS A 37 -4.66 2.53 -1.90
N ARG A 38 -4.50 3.68 -1.24
CA ARG A 38 -3.92 4.88 -1.83
C ARG A 38 -2.47 4.65 -2.27
N GLN A 39 -1.65 4.01 -1.43
CA GLN A 39 -0.26 3.69 -1.76
C GLN A 39 -0.16 2.72 -2.94
N SER A 40 -1.01 1.69 -2.97
CA SER A 40 -1.06 0.70 -4.05
C SER A 40 -1.48 1.34 -5.37
N ALA A 41 -2.51 2.19 -5.34
CA ALA A 41 -2.94 2.97 -6.51
C ALA A 41 -1.83 3.90 -7.02
N ALA A 42 -1.13 4.60 -6.12
CA ALA A 42 -0.02 5.48 -6.50
C ALA A 42 1.09 4.70 -7.22
N ARG A 43 1.48 3.52 -6.69
CA ARG A 43 2.50 2.66 -7.31
C ARG A 43 2.07 2.16 -8.69
N LEU A 44 0.82 1.71 -8.83
CA LEU A 44 0.26 1.29 -10.11
C LEU A 44 0.29 2.41 -11.15
N VAL A 45 -0.09 3.63 -10.74
CA VAL A 45 -0.07 4.82 -11.61
C VAL A 45 1.36 5.15 -12.04
N THR A 46 2.33 5.15 -11.11
CA THR A 46 3.73 5.42 -11.45
C THR A 46 4.28 4.45 -12.48
N GLU A 47 4.06 3.14 -12.30
CA GLU A 47 4.51 2.09 -13.22
C GLU A 47 3.83 2.21 -14.59
N SER A 48 2.52 2.49 -14.60
CA SER A 48 1.75 2.68 -15.83
C SER A 48 2.22 3.92 -16.61
N LEU A 49 2.51 5.02 -15.91
CA LEU A 49 3.04 6.24 -16.54
C LEU A 49 4.45 6.03 -17.09
N GLY A 50 5.32 5.34 -16.34
CA GLY A 50 6.65 4.97 -16.83
C GLY A 50 6.59 4.21 -18.15
N PHE A 51 5.73 3.19 -18.21
CA PHE A 51 5.47 2.45 -19.44
C PHE A 51 4.98 3.35 -20.59
N VAL A 52 4.01 4.23 -20.34
CA VAL A 52 3.46 5.14 -21.38
C VAL A 52 4.55 6.04 -21.96
N VAL A 53 5.41 6.59 -21.10
CA VAL A 53 6.52 7.45 -21.54
C VAL A 53 7.52 6.66 -22.39
N GLU A 54 7.93 5.48 -21.95
CA GLU A 54 8.86 4.63 -22.72
C GLU A 54 8.28 4.23 -24.08
N ARG A 55 7.00 3.84 -24.11
CA ARG A 55 6.30 3.47 -25.34
C ARG A 55 6.21 4.66 -26.30
N PHE A 56 5.86 5.83 -25.79
CA PHE A 56 5.80 7.05 -26.59
C PHE A 56 7.15 7.38 -27.23
N VAL A 57 8.25 7.26 -26.49
CA VAL A 57 9.61 7.48 -27.04
C VAL A 57 9.92 6.48 -28.17
N GLN A 58 9.57 5.20 -28.00
CA GLN A 58 9.78 4.19 -29.03
C GLN A 58 8.91 4.43 -30.28
N ASP A 59 7.68 4.87 -30.08
CA ASP A 59 6.76 5.23 -31.16
C ASP A 59 7.30 6.41 -31.97
N GLN A 60 7.77 7.47 -31.30
CA GLN A 60 8.38 8.62 -31.96
C GLN A 60 9.64 8.22 -32.75
N LYS A 61 10.51 7.39 -32.16
CA LYS A 61 11.71 6.89 -32.84
C LYS A 61 11.36 6.12 -34.11
N THR A 62 10.37 5.23 -34.03
CA THR A 62 9.93 4.43 -35.18
C THR A 62 9.27 5.30 -36.25
N PHE A 63 8.40 6.22 -35.83
CA PHE A 63 7.73 7.16 -36.73
C PHE A 63 8.74 8.00 -37.53
N LEU A 64 9.73 8.58 -36.86
CA LEU A 64 10.81 9.34 -37.52
C LEU A 64 11.64 8.44 -38.46
N GLY A 65 11.91 7.20 -38.05
CA GLY A 65 12.59 6.21 -38.89
C GLY A 65 11.82 5.90 -40.17
N LEU A 66 10.49 5.74 -40.08
CA LEU A 66 9.63 5.47 -41.24
C LEU A 66 9.51 6.68 -42.16
N MET A 67 9.33 7.89 -41.61
CA MET A 67 9.23 9.13 -42.39
C MET A 67 10.46 9.43 -43.24
N THR A 68 11.63 8.94 -42.81
CA THR A 68 12.91 9.15 -43.51
C THR A 68 13.33 7.95 -44.36
N CYS A 69 12.58 6.85 -44.31
CA CYS A 69 12.91 5.63 -45.03
C CYS A 69 12.48 5.70 -46.50
N ARG A 70 13.41 5.48 -47.42
CA ARG A 70 13.13 5.40 -48.87
C ARG A 70 13.04 3.97 -49.41
N ASP A 71 13.47 3.00 -48.61
CA ASP A 71 13.50 1.58 -48.95
C ASP A 71 12.36 0.86 -48.25
N PHE A 72 11.48 0.25 -49.05
CA PHE A 72 10.33 -0.50 -48.57
C PHE A 72 10.72 -1.66 -47.64
N SER A 73 11.78 -2.41 -47.97
CA SER A 73 12.20 -3.58 -47.19
C SER A 73 12.69 -3.14 -45.80
N ARG A 74 13.37 -1.99 -45.73
CA ARG A 74 13.83 -1.40 -44.48
C ARG A 74 12.66 -0.83 -43.65
N ALA A 75 11.67 -0.23 -44.30
CA ALA A 75 10.47 0.23 -43.62
C ALA A 75 9.68 -0.94 -43.01
N GLU A 76 9.55 -2.05 -43.74
CA GLU A 76 8.92 -3.27 -43.23
C GLU A 76 9.67 -3.84 -42.02
N ALA A 77 11.02 -3.87 -42.08
CA ALA A 77 11.83 -4.32 -40.95
C ALA A 77 11.61 -3.45 -39.69
N LEU A 78 11.58 -2.12 -39.84
CA LEU A 78 11.28 -1.19 -38.75
C LEU A 78 9.89 -1.42 -38.15
N GLN A 79 8.88 -1.67 -38.98
CA GLN A 79 7.51 -1.96 -38.52
C GLN A 79 7.44 -3.27 -37.74
N ARG A 80 8.11 -4.33 -38.20
CA ARG A 80 8.17 -5.61 -37.49
C ARG A 80 8.87 -5.48 -36.14
N GLU A 81 10.02 -4.82 -36.10
CA GLU A 81 10.76 -4.58 -34.84
C GLU A 81 9.92 -3.78 -33.83
N TRP A 82 9.20 -2.76 -34.32
CA TRP A 82 8.30 -1.95 -33.52
C TRP A 82 7.14 -2.77 -32.93
N LEU A 83 6.51 -3.63 -33.74
CA LEU A 83 5.44 -4.54 -33.30
C LEU A 83 5.93 -5.54 -32.25
N ASP A 84 7.06 -6.22 -32.52
CA ASP A 84 7.64 -7.20 -31.59
C ASP A 84 7.97 -6.55 -30.24
N THR A 85 8.55 -5.35 -30.29
CA THR A 85 8.85 -4.57 -29.09
C THR A 85 7.57 -4.17 -28.35
N ALA A 86 6.53 -3.72 -29.06
CA ALA A 86 5.25 -3.36 -28.46
C ALA A 86 4.61 -4.56 -27.75
N VAL A 87 4.52 -5.71 -28.41
CA VAL A 87 3.93 -6.94 -27.84
C VAL A 87 4.66 -7.35 -26.56
N ARG A 88 6.01 -7.34 -26.59
CA ARG A 88 6.82 -7.65 -25.40
C ARG A 88 6.52 -6.68 -24.25
N GLN A 89 6.56 -5.38 -24.52
CA GLN A 89 6.35 -4.35 -23.50
C GLN A 89 4.93 -4.42 -22.90
N TYR A 90 3.89 -4.60 -23.71
CA TYR A 90 2.52 -4.77 -23.19
C TYR A 90 2.36 -6.02 -22.34
N SER A 91 3.04 -7.11 -22.71
CA SER A 91 3.06 -8.34 -21.91
C SER A 91 3.79 -8.15 -20.58
N GLU A 92 4.87 -7.37 -20.56
CA GLU A 92 5.59 -6.99 -19.34
C GLU A 92 4.73 -6.11 -18.43
N LEU A 93 4.06 -5.09 -18.99
CA LEU A 93 3.11 -4.27 -18.25
C LEU A 93 1.99 -5.12 -17.62
N GLY A 94 1.37 -6.00 -18.40
CA GLY A 94 0.32 -6.90 -17.91
C GLY A 94 0.79 -7.73 -16.70
N ARG A 95 1.99 -8.31 -16.78
CA ARG A 95 2.61 -9.05 -15.67
C ARG A 95 2.89 -8.16 -14.45
N ALA A 96 3.37 -6.94 -14.67
CA ALA A 96 3.65 -5.99 -13.60
C ALA A 96 2.36 -5.57 -12.88
N VAL A 97 1.29 -5.27 -13.62
CA VAL A 97 -0.02 -4.91 -13.06
C VAL A 97 -0.59 -6.07 -12.24
N SER A 98 -0.61 -7.30 -12.78
CA SER A 98 -1.10 -8.46 -12.02
C SER A 98 -0.28 -8.73 -10.75
N ARG A 99 1.04 -8.54 -10.79
CA ARG A 99 1.88 -8.67 -9.60
C ARG A 99 1.54 -7.61 -8.54
N LEU A 100 1.38 -6.34 -8.94
CA LEU A 100 1.04 -5.26 -8.03
C LEU A 100 -0.33 -5.43 -7.40
N ASP A 101 -1.30 -5.93 -8.16
CA ASP A 101 -2.64 -6.25 -7.66
C ASP A 101 -2.60 -7.37 -6.61
N GLY A 102 -1.81 -8.43 -6.86
CA GLY A 102 -1.54 -9.48 -5.89
C GLY A 102 -0.87 -8.95 -4.62
N GLU A 103 0.22 -8.18 -4.75
CA GLU A 103 0.93 -7.57 -3.61
C GLU A 103 0.01 -6.64 -2.78
N ALA A 104 -0.88 -5.88 -3.44
CA ALA A 104 -1.82 -5.01 -2.76
C ALA A 104 -2.88 -5.82 -1.99
N SER A 105 -3.40 -6.89 -2.61
CA SER A 105 -4.38 -7.79 -2.01
C SER A 105 -3.80 -8.52 -0.79
N ASP A 106 -2.57 -9.04 -0.90
CA ASP A 106 -1.87 -9.74 0.18
C ASP A 106 -1.65 -8.82 1.39
N ARG A 107 -1.21 -7.57 1.16
CA ARG A 107 -1.03 -6.59 2.25
C ARG A 107 -2.33 -6.22 2.94
N VAL A 108 -3.42 -6.06 2.18
CA VAL A 108 -4.74 -5.80 2.76
C VAL A 108 -5.21 -7.00 3.59
N ALA A 109 -4.99 -8.22 3.10
CA ALA A 109 -5.35 -9.44 3.81
C ALA A 109 -4.55 -9.61 5.11
N GLU A 110 -3.25 -9.32 5.09
CA GLU A 110 -2.38 -9.35 6.27
C GLU A 110 -2.85 -8.36 7.34
N GLU A 111 -3.10 -7.11 6.97
CA GLU A 111 -3.56 -6.08 7.91
C GLU A 111 -4.96 -6.37 8.47
N LEU A 112 -5.83 -7.01 7.68
CA LEU A 112 -7.11 -7.51 8.20
C LEU A 112 -6.90 -8.68 9.17
N ALA A 113 -6.04 -9.65 8.85
CA ALA A 113 -5.78 -10.78 9.74
C ALA A 113 -5.29 -10.29 11.12
N ASP A 114 -4.34 -9.36 11.14
CA ASP A 114 -3.79 -8.77 12.36
C ASP A 114 -4.84 -7.98 13.17
N ALA A 115 -5.70 -7.21 12.49
CA ALA A 115 -6.75 -6.44 13.15
C ALA A 115 -7.83 -7.30 13.81
N TRP A 116 -8.01 -8.54 13.35
CA TRP A 116 -9.00 -9.48 13.87
C TRP A 116 -8.44 -10.49 14.88
N THR A 117 -7.12 -10.70 14.90
CA THR A 117 -6.46 -11.44 15.98
C THR A 117 -6.24 -10.52 17.18
N LEU A 118 -7.18 -10.52 18.12
CA LEU A 118 -6.91 -10.04 19.47
C LEU A 118 -5.69 -10.83 20.02
N PRO A 119 -4.65 -10.17 20.57
CA PRO A 119 -3.63 -10.91 21.32
C PRO A 119 -4.35 -11.68 22.42
N ALA A 120 -4.00 -12.97 22.55
CA ALA A 120 -4.57 -13.79 23.61
C ALA A 120 -4.32 -13.09 24.95
N PRO A 121 -5.30 -13.03 25.86
CA PRO A 121 -5.16 -12.30 27.14
C PRO A 121 -4.02 -12.81 28.04
N ASP A 122 -3.40 -13.94 27.69
CA ASP A 122 -2.28 -14.54 28.42
C ASP A 122 -0.89 -14.08 27.90
N GLU A 123 -0.83 -13.30 26.81
CA GLU A 123 0.40 -12.63 26.39
C GLU A 123 0.41 -11.20 26.96
N GLU A 124 0.65 -11.07 28.26
CA GLU A 124 1.04 -9.77 28.81
C GLU A 124 2.28 -9.27 28.04
N PRO A 125 2.24 -8.10 27.38
CA PRO A 125 3.47 -7.46 26.99
C PRO A 125 4.18 -7.16 28.29
N ALA A 126 5.31 -7.82 28.54
CA ALA A 126 6.17 -7.52 29.67
C ALA A 126 6.45 -6.02 29.61
N ALA A 127 5.71 -5.26 30.42
CA ALA A 127 5.95 -3.86 30.64
C ALA A 127 7.33 -3.82 31.28
N GLN A 128 8.35 -3.61 30.44
CA GLN A 128 9.63 -3.10 30.91
C GLN A 128 9.37 -1.68 31.39
N MET A 129 8.78 -1.58 32.59
CA MET A 129 9.02 -0.46 33.49
C MET A 129 10.51 -0.50 33.78
N THR A 130 11.29 0.14 32.93
CA THR A 130 12.62 0.60 33.30
C THR A 130 12.41 1.52 34.50
N PRO A 131 12.90 1.17 35.70
CA PRO A 131 12.81 2.08 36.82
C PRO A 131 13.67 3.31 36.49
N ASP A 132 12.99 4.45 36.41
CA ASP A 132 13.45 5.79 36.74
C ASP A 132 14.98 5.94 36.85
N ALA A 133 15.64 6.11 35.70
CA ALA A 133 17.02 6.57 35.69
C ALA A 133 17.03 8.03 36.14
N ALA A 134 17.42 8.22 37.40
CA ALA A 134 17.60 9.51 38.06
C ALA A 134 18.29 10.54 37.13
N PRO A 135 17.89 11.82 37.17
CA PRO A 135 18.49 12.85 36.32
C PRO A 135 19.99 12.98 36.62
N PRO A 136 20.85 13.13 35.59
CA PRO A 136 22.27 13.35 35.80
C PRO A 136 22.48 14.69 36.53
N THR A 137 23.04 14.61 37.73
CA THR A 137 23.49 15.75 38.52
C THR A 137 24.49 16.55 37.70
N ALA A 138 24.19 17.83 37.46
CA ALA A 138 25.06 18.75 36.76
C ALA A 138 26.40 18.90 37.52
N ALA A 139 27.48 18.36 36.96
CA ALA A 139 28.83 18.65 37.41
C ALA A 139 29.27 19.99 36.82
N ALA A 140 29.38 20.97 37.72
CA ALA A 140 29.82 22.31 37.44
C ALA A 140 31.23 22.36 36.86
N SER A 141 31.37 23.12 35.77
CA SER A 141 32.35 24.21 35.60
C SER A 141 33.58 24.17 36.50
N GLN A 142 34.73 23.82 35.94
CA GLN A 142 35.96 24.60 36.15
C GLN A 142 36.72 24.70 34.82
N ALA A 143 36.61 25.88 34.21
CA ALA A 143 37.49 26.36 33.16
C ALA A 143 38.40 27.43 33.79
N GLY A 144 39.68 27.41 33.41
CA GLY A 144 40.55 28.58 33.32
C GLY A 144 41.09 29.14 34.64
#